data_AF-A0A7C6YG71-F1
#
_entry.id   AF-A0A7C6YG71-F1
#
_cell.length_a   1.000
_cell.length_b   1.000
_cell.length_c   1.000
_cell.angle_alpha   90.00
_cell.angle_beta   90.00
_cell.angle_gamma   90.00
#
_symmetry.space_group_name_H-M   'P 1'
#
loop_
_entity.id
_entity.type
_entity.pdbx_description
1 polymer ?
#
loop_
_entity_poly.entity_id
_entity_poly.type
_entity_poly.pdbx_seq_one_letter_code
_entity_poly.pdbx_strand_id
1 'polypeptide(L)'
;MQINQLDTILRGGQVADGLGGEVITADVAISGDRIAAVGDLSDATATHEFDARGLLVCPGFIDVHTHSDAYLLIEPGSPSKIRQGVTTEITGNCGASAA
;
A
#
# COMPACT_ATOMS: atom_id res chain seq x y z
N MET A 1 27.03 4.81 -3.44
CA MET A 1 25.60 4.60 -3.18
C MET A 1 25.47 4.21 -1.73
N GLN A 2 24.88 5.08 -0.94
CA GLN A 2 24.70 4.87 0.50
C GLN A 2 23.63 3.79 0.66
N ILE A 3 23.85 2.83 1.56
CA ILE A 3 22.80 1.90 1.96
C ILE A 3 21.76 2.77 2.67
N ASN A 4 20.69 3.14 1.96
CA ASN A 4 19.60 3.87 2.57
C ASN A 4 18.95 2.90 3.57
N GLN A 5 18.90 3.36 4.81
CA GLN A 5 18.23 2.67 5.91
C GLN A 5 16.80 2.30 5.50
N LEU A 6 16.33 1.11 5.88
CA LEU A 6 14.94 0.72 5.66
C LEU A 6 14.05 1.57 6.57
N ASP A 7 12.96 2.08 6.01
CA ASP A 7 12.05 2.97 6.75
C ASP A 7 11.01 2.16 7.50
N THR A 8 10.42 1.16 6.84
CA THR A 8 9.39 0.29 7.43
C THR A 8 9.62 -1.17 7.08
N ILE A 9 9.41 -2.08 8.01
CA ILE A 9 9.22 -3.51 7.73
C ILE A 9 7.87 -3.97 8.30
N LEU A 10 7.10 -4.65 7.46
CA LEU A 10 5.92 -5.43 7.85
C LEU A 10 6.37 -6.88 8.09
N ARG A 11 6.23 -7.40 9.31
CA ARG A 11 6.82 -8.66 9.76
C ARG A 11 5.82 -9.83 9.70
N GLY A 12 6.22 -10.94 9.09
CA GLY A 12 5.55 -12.24 9.16
C GLY A 12 4.13 -12.25 8.57
N GLY A 13 3.86 -11.36 7.60
CA GLY A 13 2.55 -11.25 6.97
C GLY A 13 2.28 -12.37 5.96
N GLN A 14 1.01 -12.59 5.66
CA GLN A 14 0.59 -13.35 4.48
C GLN A 14 0.61 -12.40 3.27
N VAL A 15 1.58 -12.53 2.37
CA VAL A 15 1.78 -11.63 1.23
C VAL A 15 1.06 -12.15 0.00
N ALA A 16 0.08 -11.38 -0.48
CA ALA A 16 -0.53 -11.54 -1.80
C ALA A 16 -0.02 -10.43 -2.72
N ASP A 17 0.72 -10.77 -3.77
CA ASP A 17 1.41 -9.80 -4.65
C ASP A 17 0.52 -9.15 -5.72
N GLY A 18 -0.73 -9.61 -5.84
CA GLY A 18 -1.69 -9.12 -6.84
C GLY A 18 -1.58 -9.78 -8.22
N LEU A 19 -0.65 -10.73 -8.42
CA LEU A 19 -0.50 -11.49 -9.67
C LEU A 19 -1.47 -12.68 -9.77
N GLY A 20 -2.28 -12.91 -8.73
CA GLY A 20 -3.23 -14.02 -8.65
C GLY A 20 -2.59 -15.38 -8.30
N GLY A 21 -1.33 -15.38 -7.88
CA GLY A 21 -0.59 -16.56 -7.44
C GLY A 21 -0.92 -16.97 -6.00
N GLU A 22 -0.12 -17.91 -5.49
CA GLU A 22 -0.21 -18.37 -4.10
C GLU A 22 0.25 -17.28 -3.12
N VAL A 23 -0.40 -17.21 -1.97
CA VAL A 23 -0.03 -16.32 -0.87
C VAL A 23 1.14 -16.93 -0.10
N ILE A 24 2.18 -16.14 0.16
CA ILE A 24 3.37 -16.60 0.88
C ILE A 24 3.51 -15.93 2.24
N THR A 25 4.07 -16.63 3.23
CA THR A 25 4.48 -15.99 4.48
C THR A 25 5.82 -15.28 4.25
N ALA A 26 5.86 -13.95 4.41
CA ALA A 26 7.07 -13.16 4.21
C ALA A 26 7.03 -11.82 4.96
N ASP A 27 8.20 -11.21 5.13
CA ASP A 27 8.34 -9.82 5.50
C ASP A 27 8.30 -8.93 4.24
N VAL A 28 7.86 -7.67 4.40
CA VAL A 28 7.88 -6.65 3.34
C VAL A 28 8.60 -5.41 3.85
N ALA A 29 9.69 -5.02 3.20
CA ALA A 29 10.46 -3.82 3.52
C ALA A 29 10.15 -2.67 2.57
N ILE A 30 10.11 -1.46 3.12
CA ILE A 30 9.85 -0.20 2.41
C ILE A 30 11.02 0.75 2.66
N SER A 31 11.50 1.40 1.60
CA SER A 31 12.46 2.50 1.67
C SER A 31 11.98 3.61 0.73
N GLY A 32 11.76 4.80 1.28
CA GLY A 32 11.13 5.93 0.62
C GLY A 32 9.76 5.57 0.05
N ASP A 33 9.62 5.72 -1.25
CA ASP A 33 8.40 5.47 -2.01
C ASP A 33 8.36 4.07 -2.67
N ARG A 34 9.29 3.16 -2.30
CA ARG A 34 9.41 1.84 -2.93
C ARG A 34 9.40 0.71 -1.93
N ILE A 35 8.86 -0.42 -2.39
CA ILE A 35 9.12 -1.73 -1.80
C ILE A 35 10.59 -2.06 -2.07
N ALA A 36 11.37 -2.20 -1.02
CA ALA A 36 12.81 -2.47 -1.09
C ALA A 36 13.10 -3.98 -1.19
N ALA A 37 12.33 -4.80 -0.48
CA ALA A 37 12.46 -6.25 -0.48
C ALA A 37 11.17 -6.95 -0.01
N VAL A 38 10.99 -8.19 -0.42
CA VAL A 38 9.96 -9.12 0.06
C VAL A 38 10.62 -10.48 0.27
N GLY A 39 10.44 -11.10 1.44
CA GLY A 39 11.01 -12.40 1.75
C GLY A 39 11.38 -12.56 3.23
N ASP A 40 12.40 -13.36 3.51
CA ASP A 40 12.98 -13.44 4.85
C ASP A 40 13.90 -12.24 5.09
N LEU A 41 13.56 -11.42 6.08
CA LEU A 41 14.29 -10.21 6.45
C LEU A 41 14.74 -10.26 7.92
N SER A 42 15.00 -11.46 8.47
CA SER A 42 15.44 -11.66 9.85
C SER A 42 16.66 -10.83 10.24
N ASP A 43 17.57 -10.60 9.29
CA ASP A 43 18.84 -9.90 9.50
C ASP A 43 18.75 -8.39 9.19
N ALA A 44 17.59 -7.91 8.75
CA ALA A 44 17.34 -6.50 8.44
C ALA A 44 16.59 -5.81 9.57
N THR A 45 16.84 -4.52 9.75
CA THR A 45 16.09 -3.65 10.68
C THR A 45 15.61 -2.40 9.97
N ALA A 46 14.52 -1.82 10.47
CA ALA A 46 13.96 -0.57 9.95
C ALA A 46 13.61 0.41 11.08
N THR A 47 13.41 1.68 10.71
CA THR A 47 12.96 2.71 11.66
C THR A 47 11.60 2.36 12.28
N HIS A 48 10.72 1.76 11.49
CA HIS A 48 9.42 1.28 11.93
C HIS A 48 9.27 -0.22 11.62
N GLU A 49 8.82 -1.00 12.60
CA GLU A 49 8.51 -2.40 12.41
C GLU A 49 7.10 -2.70 12.90
N PHE A 50 6.29 -3.30 12.04
CA PHE A 50 4.91 -3.66 12.33
C PHE A 50 4.74 -5.17 12.29
N ASP A 51 4.13 -5.74 13.33
CA ASP A 51 3.76 -7.15 13.35
C ASP A 51 2.51 -7.39 12.49
N ALA A 52 2.69 -8.07 11.36
CA ALA A 52 1.63 -8.40 10.41
C ALA A 52 1.21 -9.87 10.50
N ARG A 53 1.63 -10.62 11.53
CA ARG A 53 1.27 -12.03 11.68
C ARG A 53 -0.24 -12.20 11.80
N GLY A 54 -0.79 -13.14 11.03
CA GLY A 54 -2.22 -13.38 10.94
C GLY A 54 -2.98 -12.33 10.11
N LEU A 55 -2.29 -11.36 9.51
CA LEU A 55 -2.86 -10.37 8.61
C LEU A 55 -2.39 -10.62 7.16
N LEU A 56 -3.16 -10.10 6.22
CA LEU A 56 -2.81 -10.07 4.80
C LEU A 56 -2.08 -8.77 4.48
N VAL A 57 -0.95 -8.87 3.81
CA VAL A 57 -0.22 -7.76 3.19
C VAL A 57 -0.44 -7.86 1.68
N CYS A 58 -1.01 -6.81 1.08
CA CYS A 58 -1.31 -6.78 -0.35
C CYS A 58 -1.06 -5.37 -0.92
N PRO A 59 -0.99 -5.22 -2.26
CA PRO A 59 -1.01 -3.91 -2.88
C PRO A 59 -2.23 -3.10 -2.42
N GLY A 60 -2.03 -1.80 -2.25
CA GLY A 60 -3.14 -0.88 -2.00
C GLY A 60 -4.18 -0.96 -3.12
N PHE A 61 -5.45 -0.87 -2.77
CA PHE A 61 -6.52 -1.06 -3.74
C PHE A 61 -6.62 0.11 -4.71
N ILE A 62 -6.92 -0.21 -5.96
CA ILE A 62 -7.19 0.76 -7.02
C ILE A 62 -8.70 0.80 -7.24
N ASP A 63 -9.33 1.90 -6.84
CA ASP A 63 -10.74 2.14 -7.08
C ASP A 63 -10.93 2.73 -8.49
N VAL A 64 -11.36 1.87 -9.41
CA VAL A 64 -11.43 2.19 -10.84
C VAL A 64 -12.64 3.05 -11.22
N HIS A 65 -13.56 3.29 -10.29
CA HIS A 65 -14.80 4.01 -10.59
C HIS A 65 -15.25 4.90 -9.45
N THR A 66 -14.82 6.16 -9.49
CA THR A 66 -15.14 7.14 -8.45
C THR A 66 -15.69 8.44 -9.02
N HIS A 67 -16.30 9.21 -8.12
CA HIS A 67 -16.76 10.58 -8.36
C HIS A 67 -16.14 11.53 -7.32
N SER A 68 -14.89 11.24 -6.93
CA SER A 68 -14.16 12.00 -5.91
C SER A 68 -13.55 13.29 -6.47
N ASP A 69 -13.80 13.62 -7.74
CA ASP A 69 -13.27 14.75 -8.50
C ASP A 69 -13.24 16.07 -7.72
N ALA A 70 -14.41 16.48 -7.21
CA ALA A 70 -14.52 17.67 -6.38
C ALA A 70 -14.25 17.38 -4.90
N TYR A 71 -14.53 16.16 -4.45
CA TYR A 71 -14.47 15.82 -3.03
C TYR A 71 -13.02 15.72 -2.52
N LEU A 72 -12.06 15.28 -3.34
CA LEU A 72 -10.64 15.28 -2.98
C LEU A 72 -10.08 16.69 -2.79
N LEU A 73 -10.66 17.71 -3.44
CA LEU A 73 -10.28 19.10 -3.22
C LEU A 73 -10.88 19.67 -1.92
N ILE A 74 -12.04 19.16 -1.51
CA ILE A 74 -12.75 19.58 -0.29
C ILE A 74 -12.17 18.88 0.93
N GLU A 75 -11.91 17.57 0.83
CA GLU A 75 -11.39 16.71 1.89
C GLU A 75 -10.18 15.90 1.36
N PRO A 76 -8.98 16.51 1.34
CA PRO A 76 -7.77 15.88 0.79
C PRO A 76 -7.33 14.62 1.53
N GLY A 77 -7.80 14.40 2.76
CA GLY A 77 -7.51 13.18 3.52
C GLY A 77 -8.21 11.92 2.99
N SER A 78 -9.18 12.06 2.10
CA SER A 78 -10.01 10.97 1.53
C SER A 78 -10.37 9.86 2.54
N PRO A 79 -10.92 10.21 3.72
CA PRO A 79 -11.13 9.28 4.83
C PRO A 79 -12.08 8.10 4.50
N SER A 80 -12.96 8.29 3.51
CA SER A 80 -13.86 7.25 3.01
C SER A 80 -13.12 6.17 2.20
N LYS A 81 -11.97 6.50 1.62
CA LYS A 81 -11.20 5.63 0.73
C LYS A 81 -10.06 4.94 1.47
N ILE A 82 -9.26 5.70 2.22
CA ILE A 82 -8.11 5.14 2.94
C ILE A 82 -8.53 4.08 3.98
N ARG A 83 -9.70 4.24 4.62
CA ARG A 83 -10.21 3.28 5.61
C ARG A 83 -10.68 1.96 4.99
N GLN A 84 -10.82 1.92 3.68
CA GLN A 84 -11.15 0.71 2.92
C GLN A 84 -9.90 0.07 2.30
N GLY A 85 -8.71 0.68 2.46
CA GLY A 85 -7.47 0.21 1.84
C GLY A 85 -7.23 0.74 0.42
N VAL A 86 -8.04 1.69 -0.06
CA VAL A 86 -7.83 2.34 -1.36
C VAL A 86 -6.64 3.30 -1.28
N THR A 87 -5.68 3.13 -2.18
CA THR A 87 -4.49 4.00 -2.31
C THR A 87 -4.48 4.77 -3.62
N THR A 88 -5.36 4.43 -4.56
CA THR A 88 -5.45 5.10 -5.86
C THR A 88 -6.89 5.10 -6.35
N GLU A 89 -7.32 6.21 -6.92
CA GLU A 89 -8.66 6.38 -7.49
C GLU A 89 -8.56 6.82 -8.95
N ILE A 90 -9.47 6.33 -9.78
CA ILE A 90 -9.71 6.84 -11.14
C ILE A 90 -11.00 7.68 -11.11
N THR A 91 -10.87 8.99 -11.29
CA THR A 91 -11.99 9.96 -11.29
C THR A 91 -12.45 10.30 -12.72
N GLY A 92 -13.39 11.24 -12.89
CA GLY A 92 -13.85 11.68 -14.21
C GLY A 92 -14.85 10.72 -14.86
N ASN A 93 -15.55 9.92 -14.04
CA ASN A 93 -16.44 8.87 -14.52
C ASN A 93 -17.80 9.41 -14.97
N CYS A 94 -18.51 8.59 -15.76
CA CYS A 94 -19.90 8.83 -16.17
C CYS A 94 -20.15 10.15 -16.91
N GLY A 95 -19.13 10.69 -17.59
CA GLY A 95 -19.23 11.94 -18.36
C GLY A 95 -19.19 13.20 -17.50
N ALA A 96 -18.78 13.10 -16.24
CA ALA A 96 -18.58 14.23 -15.34
C ALA A 96 -17.17 14.21 -14.75
N SER A 97 -16.50 15.35 -14.81
CA SER A 97 -15.16 15.59 -14.25
C SER A 97 -15.12 16.95 -13.55
N ALA A 98 -14.07 17.19 -12.74
CA ALA A 98 -13.87 18.50 -12.12
C ALA A 98 -13.51 19.61 -13.14
N ALA A 99 -13.09 19.25 -14.35
CA ALA A 99 -12.75 20.13 -15.47
C ALA A 99 -12.99 19.43 -16.80
#